data_AF-A0A497HJT7-F1
#
_entry.id   AF-A0A497HJT7-F1
#
_cell.length_a   1.000
_cell.length_b   1.000
_cell.length_c   1.000
_cell.angle_alpha   90.00
_cell.angle_beta   90.00
_cell.angle_gamma   90.00
#
_symmetry.space_group_name_H-M   'P 1'
#
loop_
_entity.id
_entity.type
_entity.pdbx_description
1 polymer ?
#
loop_
_entity_poly.entity_id
_entity_poly.type
_entity_poly.pdbx_seq_one_letter_code
_entity_poly.pdbx_strand_id
1 'polypeptide(L)'
;MEVLIKNKRGVLLQEKVTLDRKIFEALASETRINILKSLDERPKTIAELSRELKFSKSSLHEHLSKMLDVGLVEKQEYSKWVYYRLTEKGRNILHPHERTKILVLLSLSLLSLATGIFELSKVSKLGTTKVKYLTYATREATELGRKGAINHVNICSYALPIVLLAICVSLLYLTYRMWRKRERYRNWRPEIPSEY
;
A
#
# COMPACT_ATOMS: atom_id res chain seq x y z
N MET A 1 -0.74 40.91 22.43
CA MET A 1 -1.06 39.49 22.14
C MET A 1 -0.72 39.13 20.68
N GLU A 2 0.50 39.39 20.22
CA GLU A 2 0.92 39.05 18.84
C GLU A 2 2.17 38.16 18.77
N VAL A 3 2.79 37.83 19.90
CA VAL A 3 4.10 37.14 19.91
C VAL A 3 3.97 35.60 19.98
N LEU A 4 2.77 35.04 20.16
CA LEU A 4 2.58 33.59 20.34
C LEU A 4 2.21 32.79 19.07
N ILE A 5 2.07 33.42 17.91
CA ILE A 5 1.59 32.73 16.67
C ILE A 5 2.72 32.43 15.67
N LYS A 6 3.97 32.84 15.91
CA LYS A 6 5.06 32.64 14.94
C LYS A 6 5.85 31.33 15.09
N ASN A 7 5.68 30.58 16.19
CA ASN A 7 6.51 29.38 16.49
C ASN A 7 5.83 28.02 16.23
N LYS A 8 4.70 27.97 15.52
CA LYS A 8 4.03 26.69 15.16
C LYS A 8 4.19 26.27 13.69
N ARG A 9 4.82 27.10 12.85
CA ARG A 9 4.96 26.83 11.40
C ARG A 9 6.29 26.18 10.99
N GLY A 10 7.27 26.06 11.89
CA GLY A 10 8.57 25.46 11.59
C GLY A 10 8.70 23.96 11.86
N VAL A 11 7.71 23.33 12.51
CA VAL A 11 7.86 21.97 13.08
C VAL A 11 7.33 20.86 12.16
N LEU A 12 6.63 21.17 11.06
CA LEU A 12 5.87 20.15 10.31
C LEU A 12 6.49 19.69 8.96
N LEU A 13 7.77 19.96 8.66
CA LEU A 13 8.37 19.54 7.38
C LEU A 13 9.80 19.00 7.47
N GLN A 14 10.16 18.29 8.54
CA GLN A 14 11.32 17.39 8.49
C GLN A 14 11.04 16.11 9.29
N GLU A 15 10.23 15.22 8.74
CA GLU A 15 10.50 13.78 8.91
C GLU A 15 11.71 13.45 8.01
N LYS A 16 12.84 14.12 8.24
CA LYS A 16 14.11 13.70 7.69
C LYS A 16 14.38 12.42 8.47
N VAL A 17 14.26 11.28 7.81
CA VAL A 17 14.87 10.05 8.31
C VAL A 17 16.36 10.38 8.40
N THR A 18 16.80 10.91 9.54
CA THR A 18 18.21 10.96 9.90
C THR A 18 18.58 9.50 10.03
N LEU A 19 19.07 8.92 8.94
CA LEU A 19 19.68 7.61 8.95
C LEU A 19 20.91 7.75 9.85
N ASP A 20 20.69 7.53 11.14
CA ASP A 20 21.75 7.53 12.14
C ASP A 20 22.85 6.60 11.66
N ARG A 21 24.11 7.02 11.80
CA ARG A 21 25.28 6.21 11.44
C ARG A 21 25.20 4.80 12.03
N LYS A 22 24.61 4.67 13.24
CA LYS A 22 24.33 3.40 13.91
C LYS A 22 23.38 2.47 13.12
N ILE A 23 22.40 3.03 12.40
CA ILE A 23 21.48 2.27 11.54
C ILE A 23 22.24 1.75 10.32
N PHE A 24 23.05 2.58 9.67
CA PHE A 24 23.90 2.14 8.55
C PHE A 24 24.89 1.06 8.99
N GLU A 25 25.56 1.23 10.13
CA GLU A 25 26.44 0.22 10.70
C GLU A 25 25.66 -1.07 11.03
N ALA A 26 24.44 -0.97 11.55
CA ALA A 26 23.57 -2.12 11.78
C ALA A 26 23.11 -2.80 10.46
N LEU A 27 23.03 -2.08 9.34
CA LEU A 27 22.65 -2.64 8.05
C LEU A 27 23.84 -3.12 7.22
N ALA A 28 25.06 -2.63 7.48
CA ALA A 28 26.26 -3.00 6.75
C ALA A 28 26.66 -4.48 6.87
N SER A 29 26.03 -5.23 7.78
CA SER A 29 26.22 -6.67 7.91
C SER A 29 25.15 -7.45 7.16
N GLU A 30 25.58 -8.27 6.21
CA GLU A 30 24.73 -9.21 5.47
C GLU A 30 23.91 -10.10 6.41
N THR A 31 24.50 -10.56 7.52
CA THR A 31 23.81 -11.36 8.53
C THR A 31 22.60 -10.62 9.11
N ARG A 32 22.75 -9.35 9.47
CA ARG A 32 21.65 -8.55 10.03
C ARG A 32 20.57 -8.26 9.00
N ILE A 33 20.94 -8.04 7.73
CA ILE A 33 19.98 -7.94 6.63
C ILE A 33 19.18 -9.25 6.48
N ASN A 34 19.84 -10.41 6.55
CA ASN A 34 19.16 -11.70 6.44
C ASN A 34 18.21 -11.96 7.61
N ILE A 35 18.58 -11.55 8.83
CA ILE A 35 17.68 -11.57 9.99
C ILE A 35 16.46 -10.66 9.74
N LEU A 36 16.67 -9.43 9.27
CA LEU A 36 15.57 -8.49 8.97
C LEU A 36 14.62 -9.06 7.91
N LYS A 37 15.15 -9.65 6.83
CA LYS A 37 14.35 -10.31 5.78
C LYS A 37 13.55 -11.48 6.32
N SER A 38 14.17 -12.32 7.15
CA SER A 38 13.51 -13.46 7.77
C SER A 38 12.37 -13.02 8.72
N LEU A 39 12.60 -11.95 9.49
CA LEU A 39 11.59 -11.37 10.37
C LEU A 39 10.49 -10.60 9.61
N ASP A 40 10.76 -10.11 8.40
CA ASP A 40 9.78 -9.39 7.57
C ASP A 40 8.60 -10.28 7.16
N GLU A 41 8.84 -11.58 7.00
CA GLU A 41 7.83 -12.59 6.67
C GLU A 41 6.86 -12.83 7.82
N ARG A 42 7.40 -13.12 9.02
CA ARG A 42 6.65 -13.36 10.25
C ARG A 42 7.52 -13.11 11.48
N PRO A 43 6.93 -12.83 12.65
CA PRO A 43 7.65 -12.89 13.91
C PRO A 43 8.23 -14.29 14.16
N LYS A 44 9.49 -14.37 14.60
CA LYS A 44 10.23 -15.62 14.82
C LYS A 44 11.00 -15.59 16.14
N THR A 45 11.20 -16.75 16.75
CA THR A 45 12.07 -16.93 17.92
C THR A 45 13.54 -17.06 17.51
N ILE A 46 14.48 -16.92 18.46
CA ILE A 46 15.92 -17.16 18.22
C ILE A 46 16.16 -18.59 17.73
N ALA A 47 15.43 -19.57 18.26
CA ALA A 47 15.57 -20.97 17.85
C ALA A 47 15.13 -21.20 16.40
N GLU A 48 14.05 -20.54 15.96
CA GLU A 48 13.61 -20.59 14.56
C GLU A 48 14.61 -19.89 13.63
N LEU A 49 15.05 -18.68 13.98
CA LEU A 49 16.06 -17.94 13.22
C LEU A 49 17.37 -18.70 13.09
N SER A 50 17.81 -19.38 14.16
CA SER A 50 19.02 -20.20 14.18
C SER A 50 18.93 -21.37 13.20
N ARG A 51 17.78 -22.05 13.16
CA ARG A 51 17.55 -23.16 12.21
C ARG A 51 17.48 -22.68 10.76
N GLU A 52 16.83 -21.55 10.52
CA GLU A 52 16.64 -21.01 9.17
C GLU A 52 17.92 -20.43 8.58
N LEU A 53 18.64 -19.61 9.35
CA LEU A 53 19.82 -18.88 8.88
C LEU A 53 21.13 -19.63 9.16
N LYS A 54 21.08 -20.80 9.80
CA LYS A 54 22.24 -21.63 10.19
C LYS A 54 23.29 -20.89 11.04
N PHE A 55 22.85 -19.94 11.86
CA PHE A 55 23.71 -19.24 12.83
C PHE A 55 23.57 -19.81 14.24
N SER A 56 24.62 -19.67 15.05
CA SER A 56 24.55 -20.02 16.47
C SER A 56 23.56 -19.13 17.22
N LYS A 57 22.88 -19.66 18.24
CA LYS A 57 21.94 -18.89 19.08
C LYS A 57 22.62 -17.72 19.79
N SER A 58 23.89 -17.88 20.18
CA SER A 58 24.68 -16.83 20.83
C SER A 58 24.95 -15.66 19.88
N SER A 59 25.42 -15.95 18.66
CA SER A 59 25.68 -14.93 17.63
C SER A 59 24.39 -14.18 17.24
N LEU A 60 23.27 -14.88 17.12
CA LEU A 60 21.97 -14.26 16.85
C LEU A 60 21.52 -13.35 17.98
N HIS A 61 21.72 -13.75 19.24
CA HIS A 61 21.39 -12.91 20.39
C HIS A 61 22.19 -11.60 20.36
N GLU A 62 23.49 -11.65 20.05
CA GLU A 62 24.32 -10.45 19.93
C GLU A 62 23.83 -9.52 18.80
N HIS A 63 23.53 -10.07 17.62
CA HIS A 63 23.01 -9.29 16.50
C HIS A 63 21.65 -8.68 16.80
N LEU A 64 20.73 -9.45 17.38
CA LEU A 64 19.39 -8.98 17.75
C LEU A 64 19.48 -7.90 18.84
N SER A 65 20.36 -8.04 19.83
CA SER A 65 20.57 -7.02 20.87
C SER A 65 21.00 -5.68 20.27
N LYS A 66 21.98 -5.69 19.35
CA LYS A 66 22.40 -4.49 18.61
C LYS A 66 21.25 -3.87 17.80
N MET A 67 20.40 -4.71 17.20
CA MET A 67 19.26 -4.26 16.40
C MET A 67 18.07 -3.76 17.25
N LEU A 68 17.92 -4.24 18.49
CA LEU A 68 16.96 -3.71 19.47
C LEU A 68 17.38 -2.29 19.89
N ASP A 69 18.67 -2.07 20.16
CA ASP A 69 19.21 -0.77 20.60
C ASP A 69 18.95 0.35 19.58
N VAL A 70 19.09 0.06 18.29
CA VAL A 70 18.79 1.02 17.21
C VAL A 70 17.29 1.09 16.84
N GLY A 71 16.47 0.25 17.46
CA GLY A 71 15.02 0.17 17.24
C GLY A 71 14.62 -0.39 15.87
N LEU A 72 15.40 -1.30 15.29
CA LEU A 72 15.04 -1.98 14.04
C LEU A 72 14.14 -3.19 14.27
N VAL A 73 14.35 -3.89 15.39
CA VAL A 73 13.52 -5.02 15.83
C VAL A 73 12.97 -4.72 17.22
N GLU A 74 11.93 -5.46 17.59
CA GLU A 74 11.35 -5.42 18.93
C GLU A 74 11.07 -6.85 19.39
N LYS A 75 11.14 -7.08 20.70
CA LYS A 75 10.85 -8.36 21.32
C LYS A 75 9.44 -8.36 21.90
N GLN A 76 8.74 -9.48 21.75
CA GLN A 76 7.44 -9.72 22.34
C GLN A 76 7.47 -11.06 23.07
N GLU A 77 7.20 -11.01 24.37
CA GLU A 77 7.24 -12.17 25.24
C GLU A 77 5.85 -12.81 25.30
N TYR A 78 5.79 -14.10 25.02
CA TYR A 78 4.58 -14.92 25.03
C TYR A 78 4.82 -16.11 25.94
N SER A 79 4.50 -15.94 27.22
CA SER A 79 4.72 -16.96 28.27
C SER A 79 6.19 -17.45 28.23
N LYS A 80 6.43 -18.70 27.82
CA LYS A 80 7.75 -19.33 27.74
C LYS A 80 8.63 -18.86 26.58
N TRP A 81 8.05 -18.21 25.57
CA TRP A 81 8.75 -17.95 24.30
C TRP A 81 8.91 -16.45 24.03
N VAL A 82 10.11 -16.06 23.60
CA VAL A 82 10.40 -14.69 23.15
C VAL A 82 10.43 -14.65 21.63
N TYR A 83 9.50 -13.91 21.06
CA TYR A 83 9.42 -13.66 19.62
C TYR A 83 10.04 -12.31 19.29
N TYR A 84 10.79 -12.26 18.21
CA TYR A 84 11.29 -11.01 17.63
C TYR A 84 10.41 -10.66 16.44
N ARG A 85 10.05 -9.39 16.33
CA ARG A 85 9.32 -8.85 15.16
C ARG A 85 10.03 -7.61 14.62
N LEU A 86 9.80 -7.35 13.34
CA LEU A 86 10.34 -6.19 12.66
C LEU A 86 9.54 -4.95 13.07
N THR A 87 10.23 -3.91 13.56
CA THR A 87 9.57 -2.62 13.86
C THR A 87 9.15 -1.91 12.58
N GLU A 88 8.34 -0.87 12.73
CA GLU A 88 7.97 -0.02 11.61
C GLU A 88 9.18 0.68 10.95
N LYS A 89 10.19 1.03 11.76
CA LYS A 89 11.46 1.61 11.31
C LYS A 89 12.29 0.61 10.52
N GLY A 90 12.43 -0.62 11.03
CA GLY A 90 13.13 -1.71 10.33
C GLY A 90 12.47 -2.07 8.99
N ARG A 91 11.13 -2.08 8.94
CA ARG A 91 10.36 -2.35 7.72
C ARG A 91 10.54 -1.24 6.67
N ASN A 92 10.54 0.03 7.09
CA ASN A 92 10.77 1.15 6.17
C ASN A 92 12.15 1.11 5.51
N ILE A 93 13.15 0.59 6.21
CA ILE A 93 14.51 0.46 5.69
C ILE A 93 14.62 -0.70 4.70
N LEU A 94 13.98 -1.84 5.01
CA LEU A 94 13.98 -3.00 4.12
C LEU A 94 13.14 -2.76 2.86
N HIS A 95 12.01 -2.05 3.02
CA HIS A 95 11.04 -1.75 1.98
C HIS A 95 10.77 -0.24 1.89
N PRO A 96 11.74 0.57 1.44
CA PRO A 96 11.55 2.03 1.35
C PRO A 96 10.39 2.41 0.43
N HIS A 97 10.09 1.59 -0.56
CA HIS A 97 9.05 1.85 -1.55
C HIS A 97 7.65 1.34 -1.19
N GLU A 98 7.44 0.55 -0.12
CA GLU A 98 6.10 0.00 0.15
C GLU A 98 5.09 1.07 0.57
N ARG A 99 5.52 2.08 1.34
CA ARG A 99 4.64 3.20 1.71
C ARG A 99 4.31 4.10 0.53
N THR A 100 5.32 4.43 -0.29
CA THR A 100 5.12 5.30 -1.45
C THR A 100 4.26 4.59 -2.51
N LYS A 101 4.40 3.27 -2.68
CA LYS A 101 3.52 2.49 -3.55
C LYS A 101 2.05 2.62 -3.17
N ILE A 102 1.70 2.51 -1.88
CA ILE A 102 0.29 2.65 -1.44
C ILE A 102 -0.23 4.07 -1.72
N LEU A 103 0.55 5.10 -1.40
CA LEU A 103 0.17 6.49 -1.66
C LEU A 103 0.04 6.79 -3.17
N VAL A 104 0.96 6.28 -3.99
CA VAL A 104 0.92 6.44 -5.45
C VAL A 104 -0.29 5.73 -6.05
N LEU A 105 -0.58 4.50 -5.61
CA LEU A 105 -1.78 3.77 -6.05
C LEU A 105 -3.07 4.48 -5.64
N LEU A 106 -3.11 5.07 -4.44
CA LEU A 106 -4.24 5.87 -3.97
C LEU A 106 -4.44 7.12 -4.84
N SER A 107 -3.36 7.87 -5.09
CA SER A 107 -3.40 9.04 -5.99
C SER A 107 -3.85 8.65 -7.39
N LEU A 108 -3.36 7.53 -7.93
CA LEU A 108 -3.75 7.04 -9.25
C LEU A 108 -5.23 6.62 -9.30
N SER A 109 -5.75 6.02 -8.22
CA SER A 109 -7.18 5.69 -8.12
C SER A 109 -8.07 6.94 -8.09
N LEU A 110 -7.65 7.99 -7.36
CA LEU A 110 -8.34 9.28 -7.32
C LEU A 110 -8.32 9.96 -8.69
N LEU A 111 -7.19 9.92 -9.39
CA LEU A 111 -7.09 10.46 -10.75
C LEU A 111 -8.00 9.69 -11.72
N SER A 112 -7.98 8.36 -11.68
CA SER A 112 -8.87 7.52 -12.51
C SER A 112 -10.35 7.77 -12.22
N LEU A 113 -10.69 8.04 -10.96
CA LEU A 113 -12.06 8.39 -10.57
C LEU A 113 -12.44 9.79 -11.08
N ALA A 114 -11.56 10.78 -10.91
CA ALA A 114 -11.80 12.14 -11.38
C ALA A 114 -11.93 12.22 -12.90
N THR A 115 -11.08 11.50 -13.66
CA THR A 115 -11.19 11.40 -15.12
C THR A 115 -12.48 10.71 -15.53
N GLY A 116 -12.87 9.63 -14.84
CA GLY A 116 -14.17 8.98 -15.07
C GLY A 116 -15.37 9.91 -14.86
N ILE A 117 -15.39 10.67 -13.77
CA ILE A 117 -16.46 11.66 -13.46
C ILE A 117 -16.49 12.79 -14.50
N PHE A 118 -15.32 13.27 -14.91
CA PHE A 118 -15.19 14.32 -15.91
C PHE A 118 -15.71 13.86 -17.28
N GLU A 119 -15.34 12.65 -17.71
CA GLU A 119 -15.82 12.08 -18.97
C GLU A 119 -17.34 11.80 -18.92
N LEU A 120 -17.89 11.33 -17.80
CA LEU A 120 -19.35 11.21 -17.62
C LEU A 120 -20.07 12.56 -17.73
N SER A 121 -19.47 13.62 -17.18
CA SER A 121 -20.00 14.99 -17.25
C SER A 121 -19.99 15.54 -18.68
N LYS A 122 -19.01 15.13 -19.51
CA LYS A 122 -19.00 15.44 -20.95
C LYS A 122 -19.99 14.58 -21.73
N VAL A 123 -20.05 13.29 -21.44
CA VAL A 123 -20.92 12.32 -22.12
C VAL A 123 -22.39 12.70 -22.00
N SER A 124 -22.83 13.24 -20.86
CA SER A 124 -24.22 13.71 -20.71
C SER A 124 -24.54 14.91 -21.63
N LYS A 125 -23.61 15.86 -21.80
CA LYS A 125 -23.79 17.04 -22.67
C LYS A 125 -23.56 16.72 -24.16
N LEU A 126 -22.55 15.93 -24.47
CA LEU A 126 -22.15 15.60 -25.84
C LEU A 126 -22.99 14.45 -26.41
N GLY A 127 -23.44 13.52 -25.57
CA GLY A 127 -24.32 12.42 -25.95
C GLY A 127 -25.72 12.89 -26.33
N THR A 128 -26.32 13.81 -25.56
CA THR A 128 -27.62 14.42 -25.90
C THR A 128 -27.56 15.17 -27.23
N THR A 129 -26.46 15.90 -27.44
CA THR A 129 -26.13 16.53 -28.71
C THR A 129 -26.06 15.46 -29.81
N LYS A 130 -25.09 14.54 -29.77
CA LYS A 130 -24.83 13.53 -30.81
C LYS A 130 -26.01 12.59 -31.10
N VAL A 131 -26.86 12.31 -30.12
CA VAL A 131 -28.13 11.57 -30.32
C VAL A 131 -29.14 12.42 -31.09
N LYS A 132 -29.28 13.72 -30.78
CA LYS A 132 -30.15 14.65 -31.53
C LYS A 132 -29.71 14.79 -33.00
N TYR A 133 -28.46 15.20 -33.22
CA TYR A 133 -27.50 14.51 -34.10
C TYR A 133 -28.03 13.41 -35.06
N LEU A 134 -27.91 12.17 -34.60
CA LEU A 134 -28.31 10.97 -35.33
C LEU A 134 -29.80 10.86 -35.59
N THR A 135 -30.66 11.36 -34.70
CA THR A 135 -32.12 11.28 -34.87
C THR A 135 -32.64 12.13 -36.03
N TYR A 136 -32.01 13.27 -36.33
CA TYR A 136 -32.38 14.03 -37.54
C TYR A 136 -31.83 13.35 -38.81
N ALA A 137 -30.61 12.80 -38.75
CA ALA A 137 -29.94 12.21 -39.92
C ALA A 137 -30.59 10.89 -40.35
N THR A 138 -31.19 10.17 -39.42
CA THR A 138 -31.84 8.86 -39.64
C THR A 138 -33.37 8.96 -39.70
N ARG A 139 -33.93 10.14 -39.98
CA ARG A 139 -35.38 10.37 -40.01
C ARG A 139 -36.09 9.52 -41.08
N GLU A 140 -35.40 9.18 -42.16
CA GLU A 140 -35.89 8.33 -43.26
C GLU A 140 -35.56 6.84 -43.07
N ALA A 141 -34.82 6.48 -42.01
CA ALA A 141 -34.46 5.10 -41.72
C ALA A 141 -35.61 4.35 -41.03
N THR A 142 -35.60 3.02 -41.16
CA THR A 142 -36.55 2.16 -40.43
C THR A 142 -36.40 2.34 -38.92
N GLU A 143 -37.51 2.19 -38.18
CA GLU A 143 -37.54 2.29 -36.71
C GLU A 143 -36.48 1.40 -36.02
N LEU A 144 -36.21 0.22 -36.58
CA LEU A 144 -35.17 -0.70 -36.11
C LEU A 144 -33.75 -0.14 -36.34
N GLY A 145 -33.49 0.44 -37.52
CA GLY A 145 -32.20 1.06 -37.84
C GLY A 145 -31.92 2.30 -36.99
N ARG A 146 -32.94 3.15 -36.75
CA ARG A 146 -32.85 4.33 -35.88
C ARG A 146 -32.51 3.95 -34.44
N LYS A 147 -33.23 2.97 -33.86
CA LYS A 147 -32.96 2.48 -32.51
C LYS A 147 -31.56 1.86 -32.41
N GLY A 148 -31.14 1.10 -33.42
CA GLY A 148 -29.79 0.54 -33.50
C GLY A 148 -28.71 1.62 -33.45
N ALA A 149 -28.79 2.64 -34.31
CA ALA A 149 -27.80 3.72 -34.37
C ALA A 149 -27.67 4.49 -33.04
N ILE A 150 -28.79 4.79 -32.39
CA ILE A 150 -28.80 5.46 -31.07
C ILE A 150 -28.17 4.58 -30.00
N ASN A 151 -28.50 3.28 -29.99
CA ASN A 151 -27.95 2.33 -29.04
C ASN A 151 -26.42 2.19 -29.20
N HIS A 152 -25.92 2.08 -30.43
CA HIS A 152 -24.47 2.01 -30.68
C HIS A 152 -23.73 3.25 -30.16
N VAL A 153 -24.29 4.44 -30.34
CA VAL A 153 -23.66 5.68 -29.87
C VAL A 153 -23.69 5.81 -28.35
N ASN A 154 -24.78 5.40 -27.70
CA ASN A 154 -24.84 5.33 -26.24
C ASN A 154 -23.82 4.31 -25.69
N ILE A 155 -23.76 3.10 -26.27
CA ILE A 155 -22.82 2.05 -25.85
C ILE A 155 -21.37 2.56 -25.94
N CYS A 156 -20.97 3.17 -27.07
CA CYS A 156 -19.62 3.73 -27.21
C CYS A 156 -19.32 4.85 -26.20
N SER A 157 -20.33 5.67 -25.87
CA SER A 157 -20.18 6.79 -24.94
C SER A 157 -19.93 6.33 -23.50
N TYR A 158 -20.61 5.26 -23.06
CA TYR A 158 -20.48 4.74 -21.69
C TYR A 158 -19.38 3.67 -21.53
N ALA A 159 -18.87 3.08 -22.62
CA ALA A 159 -17.82 2.06 -22.55
C ALA A 159 -16.53 2.57 -21.86
N LEU A 160 -16.07 3.77 -22.21
CA LEU A 160 -14.85 4.36 -21.64
C LEU A 160 -14.92 4.62 -20.12
N PRO A 161 -15.95 5.27 -19.56
CA PRO A 161 -16.04 5.46 -18.11
C PRO A 161 -16.21 4.15 -17.34
N ILE A 162 -16.86 3.14 -17.93
CA ILE A 162 -16.97 1.80 -17.32
C ILE A 162 -15.58 1.14 -17.19
N VAL A 163 -14.74 1.22 -18.23
CA VAL A 163 -13.36 0.70 -18.18
C VAL A 163 -12.53 1.43 -17.13
N LEU A 164 -12.62 2.76 -17.05
CA LEU A 164 -11.92 3.55 -16.02
C LEU A 164 -12.38 3.22 -14.61
N LEU A 165 -13.68 2.96 -14.41
CA LEU A 165 -14.23 2.51 -13.13
C LEU A 165 -13.69 1.14 -12.75
N ALA A 166 -13.60 0.21 -13.71
CA ALA A 166 -13.00 -1.12 -13.48
C ALA A 166 -11.52 -1.03 -13.09
N ILE A 167 -10.75 -0.14 -13.75
CA ILE A 167 -9.35 0.15 -13.39
C ILE A 167 -9.27 0.72 -11.96
N CYS A 168 -10.12 1.68 -11.61
CA CYS A 168 -10.18 2.26 -10.28
C CYS A 168 -10.46 1.20 -9.20
N VAL A 169 -11.45 0.34 -9.41
CA VAL A 169 -11.78 -0.76 -8.49
C VAL A 169 -10.63 -1.75 -8.36
N SER A 170 -9.95 -2.08 -9.46
CA SER A 170 -8.76 -2.95 -9.44
C SER A 170 -7.61 -2.34 -8.62
N LEU A 171 -7.32 -1.04 -8.80
CA LEU A 171 -6.29 -0.34 -8.04
C LEU A 171 -6.64 -0.28 -6.53
N LEU A 172 -7.90 0.00 -6.19
CA LEU A 172 -8.37 -0.03 -4.79
C LEU A 172 -8.32 -1.43 -4.19
N TYR A 173 -8.59 -2.47 -4.98
CA TYR A 173 -8.43 -3.84 -4.54
C TYR A 173 -6.97 -4.17 -4.23
N LEU A 174 -6.02 -3.71 -5.05
CA LEU A 174 -4.60 -3.91 -4.80
C LEU A 174 -4.13 -3.16 -3.55
N THR A 175 -4.54 -1.91 -3.34
CA THR A 175 -4.21 -1.17 -2.10
C THR A 175 -4.80 -1.85 -0.88
N TYR A 176 -6.06 -2.30 -0.95
CA TYR A 176 -6.70 -3.07 0.10
C TYR A 176 -5.97 -4.38 0.41
N ARG A 177 -5.57 -5.14 -0.64
CA ARG A 177 -4.83 -6.39 -0.50
C ARG A 177 -3.49 -6.17 0.19
N MET A 178 -2.79 -5.09 -0.14
CA MET A 178 -1.54 -4.70 0.51
C MET A 178 -1.75 -4.29 1.97
N TRP A 179 -2.76 -3.46 2.25
CA TRP A 179 -3.12 -3.05 3.61
C TRP A 179 -3.47 -4.25 4.50
N ARG A 180 -4.27 -5.21 3.99
CA ARG A 180 -4.65 -6.43 4.69
C ARG A 180 -3.44 -7.33 5.05
N LYS A 181 -2.38 -7.34 4.23
CA LYS A 181 -1.14 -8.07 4.56
C LYS A 181 -0.44 -7.44 5.78
N ARG A 182 -0.40 -6.10 5.84
CA ARG A 182 0.19 -5.35 6.95
C ARG A 182 -0.57 -5.54 8.26
N GLU A 183 -1.91 -5.53 8.20
CA GLU A 183 -2.75 -5.72 9.38
C GLU A 183 -2.61 -7.12 9.98
N ARG A 184 -2.56 -8.16 9.14
CA ARG A 184 -2.28 -9.54 9.61
C ARG A 184 -0.94 -9.66 10.33
N TYR A 185 0.09 -8.97 9.85
CA TYR A 185 1.40 -8.99 10.49
C TYR A 185 1.36 -8.26 11.85
N ARG A 186 0.64 -7.13 11.94
CA ARG A 186 0.47 -6.38 13.20
C ARG A 186 -0.32 -7.14 14.26
N ASN A 187 -1.38 -7.84 13.84
CA ASN A 187 -2.25 -8.61 14.73
C ASN A 187 -1.85 -10.08 14.86
N TRP A 188 -0.65 -10.45 14.38
CA TRP A 188 -0.17 -11.82 14.49
C TRP A 188 -0.10 -12.25 15.96
N ARG A 189 -0.52 -13.48 16.21
CA ARG A 189 -0.42 -14.18 17.49
C ARG A 189 0.28 -15.51 17.23
N PRO A 190 1.23 -15.92 18.08
CA PRO A 190 1.77 -17.27 18.00
C PRO A 190 0.64 -18.26 18.31
N GLU A 191 0.59 -19.36 17.56
CA GLU A 191 -0.10 -20.56 18.03
C GLU A 191 0.66 -21.06 19.26
N ILE A 192 0.09 -20.81 20.43
CA ILE A 192 0.61 -21.36 21.68
C ILE A 192 0.17 -22.83 21.69
N PRO A 193 1.08 -23.81 21.60
CA PRO A 193 0.70 -25.20 21.75
C PRO A 193 0.03 -25.37 23.11
N SER A 194 -1.17 -25.92 23.15
CA SER A 194 -1.98 -26.08 24.37
C SER A 194 -1.45 -27.15 25.32
N GLU A 195 -0.31 -27.76 25.01
CA GLU A 195 0.31 -28.80 25.82
C GLU A 195 1.60 -28.25 26.44
N TYR A 196 1.50 -27.83 27.70
CA TYR A 196 2.39 -28.21 28.81
C TYR A 196 1.71 -27.87 30.14
#